data_AF-A0A8H4UVT9-F1
#
_entry.id   AF-A0A8H4UVT9-F1
#
_cell.length_a   1.000
_cell.length_b   1.000
_cell.length_c   1.000
_cell.angle_alpha   90.00
_cell.angle_beta   90.00
_cell.angle_gamma   90.00
#
_symmetry.space_group_name_H-M   'P 1'
#
loop_
_entity.id
_entity.type
_entity.pdbx_description
1 polymer ?
#
loop_
_entity_poly.entity_id
_entity_poly.type
_entity_poly.pdbx_seq_one_letter_code
_entity_poly.pdbx_strand_id
1 'polypeptide(L)'
;MGTLLQTMSGRQSERDLCPEDLLQAIPNVLTILFDHCIIPSVEVRPVDEGKRFFELVSREKKIFGTLLHQARKLMNLLANFLSRIDVSESVITSTEFLATKLIFVENAHNDKDSAVGFQKFELVRRAAMDVLAKVFSRYPAQRPFILDEILVSLEKLPSTRQNARQFKLIDGKAIQLLTALVIQLVQTTALDIPHTRKSRARRNHLASNDANEDEDEMDVKKEDEDSDSEDEDSLKLSLERLTNRVNKLYDNAVRSAQYIIKFIVQRAMTSTKTGDQPYRNILDLFTEDLINILGSTDWPAAELLLRILASHMIGIAELDKSSSTAKNMALELLGWMGSGFDPIEWSLPYHVGVPSG
;
A
#
# COMPACT_ATOMS: atom_id res chain seq x y z
N MET A 1 0.95 26.52 -2.21
CA MET A 1 0.89 25.15 -1.68
C MET A 1 2.06 24.28 -2.13
N GLY A 2 2.28 24.04 -3.44
CA GLY A 2 3.38 23.16 -3.90
C GLY A 2 4.78 23.64 -3.48
N THR A 3 5.08 24.93 -3.67
CA THR A 3 6.34 25.54 -3.22
C THR A 3 6.50 25.46 -1.70
N LEU A 4 5.41 25.68 -0.95
CA LEU A 4 5.40 25.59 0.52
C LEU A 4 5.79 24.18 0.99
N LEU A 5 5.15 23.13 0.47
CA LEU A 5 5.47 21.73 0.78
C LEU A 5 6.93 21.39 0.45
N GLN A 6 7.45 21.90 -0.68
CA GLN A 6 8.80 21.62 -1.11
C GLN A 6 9.85 22.34 -0.24
N THR A 7 9.58 23.58 0.16
CA THR A 7 10.42 24.34 1.09
C THR A 7 10.40 23.72 2.49
N MET A 8 9.23 23.32 2.99
CA MET A 8 9.09 22.65 4.30
C MET A 8 9.70 21.24 4.33
N SER A 9 9.75 20.55 3.17
CA SER A 9 10.38 19.21 3.06
C SER A 9 11.91 19.27 3.04
N GLY A 10 12.52 20.45 2.85
CA GLY A 10 13.95 20.61 2.58
C GLY A 10 14.86 20.70 3.79
N ARG A 11 14.37 21.06 5.00
CA ARG A 11 15.22 21.25 6.19
C ARG A 11 14.54 20.77 7.47
N GLN A 12 15.16 19.79 8.14
CA GLN A 12 14.65 19.13 9.36
C GLN A 12 14.70 20.01 10.63
N SER A 13 15.40 21.16 10.58
CA SER A 13 15.69 21.99 11.77
C SER A 13 14.59 22.97 12.14
N GLU A 14 13.57 23.17 11.31
CA GLU A 14 12.55 24.21 11.52
C GLU A 14 11.14 23.60 11.53
N ARG A 15 10.88 22.69 12.48
CA ARG A 15 9.49 22.31 12.84
C ARG A 15 8.63 23.55 13.15
N ASP A 16 9.28 24.64 13.56
CA ASP A 16 8.67 25.90 13.94
C ASP A 16 8.17 26.75 12.75
N LEU A 17 8.51 26.41 11.50
CA LEU A 17 8.02 27.12 10.31
C LEU A 17 6.78 26.49 9.65
N CYS A 18 6.18 25.47 10.29
CA CYS A 18 5.04 24.75 9.74
C CYS A 18 3.74 25.11 10.46
N PRO A 19 3.05 26.21 10.12
CA PRO A 19 1.76 26.52 10.71
C PRO A 19 0.77 25.41 10.35
N GLU A 20 0.22 24.79 11.39
CA GLU A 20 -0.65 23.62 11.29
C GLU A 20 -1.92 23.92 10.48
N ASP A 21 -2.45 25.14 10.59
CA ASP A 21 -3.59 25.63 9.81
C ASP A 21 -3.34 25.55 8.29
N LEU A 22 -2.11 25.88 7.84
CA LEU A 22 -1.76 25.77 6.43
C LEU A 22 -1.63 24.32 6.00
N LEU A 23 -1.16 23.43 6.88
CA LEU A 23 -1.08 22.01 6.59
C LEU A 23 -2.46 21.37 6.46
N GLN A 24 -3.41 21.75 7.31
CA GLN A 24 -4.80 21.30 7.23
C GLN A 24 -5.53 21.89 6.01
N ALA A 25 -5.19 23.12 5.60
CA ALA A 25 -5.79 23.74 4.43
C ALA A 25 -5.46 23.01 3.12
N ILE A 26 -4.28 22.37 3.00
CA ILE A 26 -3.86 21.69 1.77
C ILE A 26 -4.79 20.55 1.35
N PRO A 27 -5.06 19.52 2.18
CA PRO A 27 -5.99 18.46 1.80
C PRO A 27 -7.41 19.01 1.61
N ASN A 28 -7.85 20.02 2.38
CA ASN A 28 -9.16 20.64 2.21
C ASN A 28 -9.33 21.31 0.83
N VAL A 29 -8.33 22.10 0.40
CA VAL A 29 -8.36 22.73 -0.93
C VAL A 29 -8.30 21.69 -2.03
N LEU A 30 -7.52 20.62 -1.87
CA LEU A 30 -7.52 19.51 -2.82
C LEU A 30 -8.90 18.84 -2.89
N THR A 31 -9.55 18.58 -1.76
CA THR A 31 -10.90 18.01 -1.71
C THR A 31 -11.91 18.89 -2.43
N ILE A 32 -11.93 20.20 -2.16
CA ILE A 32 -12.82 21.16 -2.85
C ILE A 32 -12.55 21.16 -4.36
N LEU A 33 -11.27 21.17 -4.76
CA LEU A 33 -10.87 21.15 -6.17
C LEU A 33 -11.33 19.87 -6.87
N PHE A 34 -11.16 18.71 -6.23
CA PHE A 34 -11.59 17.45 -6.80
C PHE A 34 -13.11 17.34 -6.87
N ASP A 35 -13.81 17.69 -5.80
CA ASP A 35 -15.25 17.53 -5.68
C ASP A 35 -16.03 18.45 -6.62
N HIS A 36 -15.60 19.71 -6.75
CA HIS A 36 -16.35 20.72 -7.50
C HIS A 36 -15.84 20.95 -8.92
N CYS A 37 -14.66 20.45 -9.28
CA CYS A 37 -14.10 20.67 -10.61
C CYS A 37 -13.68 19.38 -11.30
N ILE A 38 -12.77 18.60 -10.71
CA ILE A 38 -12.14 17.50 -11.45
C ILE A 38 -13.07 16.28 -11.57
N ILE A 39 -13.69 15.83 -10.48
CA ILE A 39 -14.55 14.64 -10.46
C ILE A 39 -15.75 14.83 -11.40
N PRO A 40 -16.52 15.93 -11.35
CA PRO A 40 -17.64 16.13 -12.28
C PRO A 40 -17.20 16.11 -13.75
N SER A 41 -16.04 16.69 -14.06
CA SER A 41 -15.49 16.69 -15.42
C SER A 41 -14.97 15.33 -15.90
N VAL A 42 -14.65 14.43 -14.98
CA VAL A 42 -14.22 13.06 -15.28
C VAL A 42 -15.43 12.12 -15.41
N GLU A 43 -16.47 12.34 -14.61
CA GLU A 43 -17.69 11.52 -14.56
C GLU A 43 -18.71 11.90 -15.63
N VAL A 44 -18.65 13.11 -16.19
CA VAL A 44 -19.56 13.52 -17.26
C VAL A 44 -19.47 12.61 -18.49
N ARG A 45 -20.63 12.26 -19.04
CA ARG A 45 -20.80 11.42 -20.24
C ARG A 45 -21.56 12.19 -21.32
N PRO A 46 -21.43 11.81 -22.61
CA PRO A 46 -22.16 12.42 -23.72
C PRO A 46 -23.63 11.95 -23.79
N VAL A 47 -24.33 11.94 -22.65
CA VAL A 47 -25.75 11.54 -22.51
C VAL A 47 -26.60 12.79 -22.28
N ASP A 48 -27.89 12.77 -22.63
CA ASP A 48 -28.75 13.95 -22.73
C ASP A 48 -28.71 14.91 -21.52
N GLU A 49 -28.68 14.42 -20.28
CA GLU A 49 -28.58 15.28 -19.09
C GLU A 49 -27.20 15.92 -18.89
N GLY A 50 -26.12 15.28 -19.36
CA GLY A 50 -24.72 15.71 -19.20
C GLY A 50 -24.12 16.37 -20.44
N LYS A 51 -24.80 16.33 -21.59
CA LYS A 51 -24.24 16.67 -22.90
C LYS A 51 -23.65 18.08 -22.99
N ARG A 52 -24.35 19.09 -22.47
CA ARG A 52 -23.87 20.49 -22.49
C ARG A 52 -22.59 20.67 -21.69
N PHE A 53 -22.51 20.02 -20.52
CA PHE A 53 -21.31 20.07 -19.68
C PHE A 53 -20.16 19.28 -20.31
N PHE A 54 -20.46 18.12 -20.91
CA PHE A 54 -19.51 17.32 -21.67
C PHE A 54 -18.87 18.12 -22.80
N GLU A 55 -19.67 18.83 -23.61
CA GLU A 55 -19.20 19.68 -24.71
C GLU A 55 -18.33 20.83 -24.21
N LEU A 56 -18.71 21.49 -23.11
CA LEU A 56 -17.94 22.57 -22.49
C LEU A 56 -16.57 22.08 -22.00
N VAL A 57 -16.54 20.98 -21.24
CA VAL A 57 -15.30 20.39 -20.73
C VAL A 57 -14.42 19.89 -21.88
N SER A 58 -15.03 19.30 -22.92
CA SER A 58 -14.32 18.83 -24.12
C SER A 58 -13.70 19.99 -24.90
N ARG A 59 -14.37 21.14 -24.98
CA ARG A 59 -13.82 22.36 -25.61
C ARG A 59 -12.62 22.89 -24.81
N GLU A 60 -12.72 22.92 -23.49
CA GLU A 60 -11.67 23.41 -22.59
C GLU A 60 -10.74 22.31 -22.06
N LYS A 61 -10.59 21.18 -22.79
CA LYS A 61 -9.82 19.99 -22.37
C LYS A 61 -8.37 20.29 -21.96
N LYS A 62 -7.77 21.37 -22.48
CA LYS A 62 -6.42 21.83 -22.10
C LYS A 62 -6.37 22.41 -20.69
N ILE A 63 -7.36 23.22 -20.30
CA ILE A 63 -7.43 23.85 -18.98
C ILE A 63 -7.64 22.76 -17.92
N PHE A 64 -8.64 21.89 -18.12
CA PHE A 64 -8.89 20.75 -17.22
C PHE A 64 -7.70 19.80 -17.16
N GLY A 65 -7.04 19.52 -18.28
CA GLY A 65 -5.83 18.72 -18.31
C GLY A 65 -4.69 19.32 -17.49
N THR A 66 -4.50 20.64 -17.55
CA THR A 66 -3.48 21.35 -16.77
C THR A 66 -3.83 21.35 -15.29
N LEU A 67 -5.09 21.61 -14.95
CA LEU A 67 -5.58 21.59 -13.56
C LEU A 67 -5.38 20.21 -12.92
N LEU A 68 -5.75 19.15 -13.63
CA LEU A 68 -5.57 17.77 -13.22
C LEU A 68 -4.09 17.41 -13.02
N HIS A 69 -3.22 17.90 -13.92
CA HIS A 69 -1.76 17.74 -13.77
C HIS A 69 -1.23 18.44 -12.50
N GLN A 70 -1.67 19.67 -12.22
CA GLN A 70 -1.23 20.41 -11.02
C GLN A 70 -1.77 19.79 -9.73
N ALA A 71 -3.03 19.36 -9.71
CA ALA A 71 -3.62 18.65 -8.57
C ALA A 71 -2.85 17.37 -8.26
N ARG A 72 -2.54 16.57 -9.29
CA ARG A 72 -1.69 15.37 -9.17
C ARG A 72 -0.31 15.70 -8.60
N LYS A 73 0.34 16.76 -9.11
CA LYS A 73 1.66 17.18 -8.62
C LYS A 73 1.59 17.56 -7.14
N LEU A 74 0.55 18.27 -6.73
CA LEU A 74 0.35 18.68 -5.33
C LEU A 74 0.12 17.47 -4.42
N MET A 75 -0.68 16.48 -4.85
CA MET A 75 -0.86 15.23 -4.12
C MET A 75 0.46 14.48 -3.92
N ASN A 76 1.28 14.36 -4.96
CA ASN A 76 2.58 13.68 -4.85
C ASN A 76 3.52 14.41 -3.89
N LEU A 77 3.51 15.75 -3.90
CA LEU A 77 4.27 16.55 -2.94
C LEU A 77 3.76 16.35 -1.51
N LEU A 78 2.45 16.30 -1.31
CA LEU A 78 1.83 16.02 0.00
C LEU A 78 2.20 14.62 0.48
N ALA A 79 2.15 13.61 -0.37
CA ALA A 79 2.55 12.24 -0.05
C ALA A 79 4.02 12.16 0.41
N ASN A 80 4.92 12.83 -0.32
CA ASN A 80 6.34 12.92 0.04
C ASN A 80 6.59 13.69 1.32
N PHE A 81 5.75 14.69 1.61
CA PHE A 81 5.81 15.44 2.85
C PHE A 81 5.38 14.57 4.05
N LEU A 82 4.24 13.88 3.94
CA LEU A 82 3.70 12.99 4.96
C LEU A 82 4.62 11.81 5.31
N SER A 83 5.46 11.35 4.38
CA SER A 83 6.43 10.29 4.64
C SER A 83 7.68 10.76 5.39
N ARG A 84 7.94 12.07 5.45
CA ARG A 84 9.16 12.67 6.02
C ARG A 84 8.92 13.41 7.33
N ILE A 85 7.76 14.03 7.47
CA ILE A 85 7.44 14.95 8.58
C ILE A 85 6.23 14.41 9.34
N ASP A 86 6.33 14.45 10.68
CA ASP A 86 5.21 14.13 11.56
C ASP A 86 4.19 15.27 11.48
N VAL A 87 2.95 14.92 11.15
CA VAL A 87 1.82 15.85 11.06
C VAL A 87 0.71 15.42 12.02
N SER A 88 -0.27 16.28 12.25
CA SER A 88 -1.44 15.91 13.04
C SER A 88 -2.34 14.91 12.33
N GLU A 89 -3.08 14.15 13.15
CA GLU A 89 -4.00 13.10 12.69
C GLU A 89 -5.05 13.64 11.72
N SER A 90 -5.55 14.86 11.93
CA SER A 90 -6.54 15.48 11.05
C SER A 90 -6.05 15.61 9.60
N VAL A 91 -4.79 16.00 9.39
CA VAL A 91 -4.19 16.12 8.05
C VAL A 91 -4.10 14.75 7.39
N ILE A 92 -3.75 13.73 8.17
CA ILE A 92 -3.62 12.34 7.71
C ILE A 92 -4.98 11.81 7.26
N THR A 93 -5.99 11.89 8.13
CA THR A 93 -7.35 11.42 7.86
C THR A 93 -7.99 12.15 6.68
N SER A 94 -7.82 13.48 6.57
CA SER A 94 -8.33 14.23 5.41
C SER A 94 -7.66 13.82 4.11
N THR A 95 -6.34 13.56 4.14
CA THR A 95 -5.59 13.13 2.96
C THR A 95 -5.97 11.71 2.53
N GLU A 96 -6.14 10.82 3.51
CA GLU A 96 -6.58 9.44 3.33
C GLU A 96 -7.98 9.37 2.73
N PHE A 97 -8.95 10.10 3.30
CA PHE A 97 -10.32 10.14 2.78
C PHE A 97 -10.35 10.64 1.33
N LEU A 98 -9.59 11.69 1.02
CA LEU A 98 -9.45 12.18 -0.35
C LEU A 98 -8.85 11.11 -1.26
N ALA A 99 -7.73 10.49 -0.88
CA ALA A 99 -7.05 9.51 -1.71
C ALA A 99 -7.93 8.27 -1.98
N THR A 100 -8.60 7.75 -0.95
CA THR A 100 -9.58 6.67 -1.07
C THR A 100 -10.69 7.07 -2.05
N LYS A 101 -11.31 8.25 -1.89
CA LYS A 101 -12.36 8.73 -2.79
C LYS A 101 -11.91 8.74 -4.25
N LEU A 102 -10.71 9.27 -4.52
CA LEU A 102 -10.17 9.37 -5.89
C LEU A 102 -9.95 8.01 -6.57
N ILE A 103 -9.69 6.95 -5.80
CA ILE A 103 -9.53 5.60 -6.34
C ILE A 103 -10.82 5.10 -6.98
N PHE A 104 -11.97 5.42 -6.38
CA PHE A 104 -13.26 4.89 -6.77
C PHE A 104 -14.07 5.79 -7.71
N VAL A 105 -13.57 6.97 -8.08
CA VAL A 105 -14.21 7.88 -9.06
C VAL A 105 -14.48 7.20 -10.39
N GLU A 106 -15.67 7.44 -10.95
CA GLU A 106 -16.12 6.81 -12.19
C GLU A 106 -15.48 7.47 -13.43
N ASN A 107 -14.57 6.75 -14.07
CA ASN A 107 -13.88 7.20 -15.27
C ASN A 107 -14.42 6.52 -16.55
N ALA A 108 -14.31 7.20 -17.67
CA ALA A 108 -14.68 6.63 -18.98
C ALA A 108 -13.78 5.45 -19.37
N HIS A 109 -14.30 4.54 -20.20
CA HIS A 109 -13.57 3.36 -20.69
C HIS A 109 -12.85 3.59 -22.02
N ASN A 110 -13.25 4.62 -22.75
CA ASN A 110 -12.71 4.98 -24.05
C ASN A 110 -12.62 6.50 -24.16
N ASP A 111 -11.94 7.01 -25.20
CA ASP A 111 -11.77 8.46 -25.38
C ASP A 111 -13.07 9.15 -25.85
N LYS A 112 -14.01 8.42 -26.47
CA LYS A 112 -15.29 8.97 -26.94
C LYS A 112 -16.20 9.40 -25.78
N ASP A 113 -16.18 8.63 -24.71
CA ASP A 113 -16.98 8.87 -23.50
C ASP A 113 -16.25 9.76 -22.48
N SER A 114 -15.05 10.25 -22.81
CA SER A 114 -14.20 11.00 -21.88
C SER A 114 -13.98 12.44 -22.31
N ALA A 115 -14.54 13.39 -21.55
CA ALA A 115 -14.35 14.82 -21.84
C ALA A 115 -12.89 15.29 -21.64
N VAL A 116 -12.21 14.83 -20.58
CA VAL A 116 -10.84 15.25 -20.24
C VAL A 116 -9.76 14.32 -20.81
N GLY A 117 -10.13 13.07 -21.13
CA GLY A 117 -9.28 11.98 -21.57
C GLY A 117 -9.01 10.97 -20.44
N PHE A 118 -9.48 9.73 -20.59
CA PHE A 118 -9.57 8.77 -19.50
C PHE A 118 -8.21 8.43 -18.87
N GLN A 119 -7.16 8.31 -19.70
CA GLN A 119 -5.80 8.01 -19.24
C GLN A 119 -5.22 9.09 -18.30
N LYS A 120 -5.64 10.35 -18.44
CA LYS A 120 -5.13 11.41 -17.57
C LYS A 120 -5.57 11.21 -16.12
N PHE A 121 -6.83 10.80 -15.92
CA PHE A 121 -7.33 10.53 -14.58
C PHE A 121 -6.71 9.27 -13.98
N GLU A 122 -6.35 8.26 -14.78
CA GLU A 122 -5.58 7.10 -14.29
C GLU A 122 -4.26 7.52 -13.62
N LEU A 123 -3.61 8.59 -14.09
CA LEU A 123 -2.41 9.13 -13.47
C LEU A 123 -2.67 9.76 -12.10
N VAL A 124 -3.85 10.37 -11.89
CA VAL A 124 -4.29 10.87 -10.57
C VAL A 124 -4.59 9.71 -9.66
N ARG A 125 -5.29 8.69 -10.17
CA ARG A 125 -5.60 7.48 -9.40
C ARG A 125 -4.34 6.81 -8.89
N ARG A 126 -3.32 6.69 -9.73
CA ARG A 126 -2.01 6.15 -9.33
C ARG A 126 -1.29 7.02 -8.29
N ALA A 127 -1.44 8.35 -8.35
CA ALA A 127 -0.95 9.24 -7.30
C ALA A 127 -1.70 9.04 -5.97
N ALA A 128 -3.03 8.83 -6.01
CA ALA A 128 -3.82 8.51 -4.83
C ALA A 128 -3.38 7.19 -4.16
N MET A 129 -3.07 6.17 -4.97
CA MET A 129 -2.51 4.91 -4.46
C MET A 129 -1.15 5.12 -3.77
N ASP A 130 -0.26 5.92 -4.37
CA ASP A 130 1.04 6.26 -3.76
C ASP A 130 0.88 7.03 -2.44
N VAL A 131 -0.11 7.93 -2.35
CA VAL A 131 -0.48 8.62 -1.10
C VAL A 131 -0.89 7.60 -0.04
N LEU A 132 -1.83 6.70 -0.34
CA LEU A 132 -2.28 5.68 0.62
C LEU A 132 -1.14 4.75 1.02
N ALA A 133 -0.30 4.30 0.09
CA ALA A 133 0.86 3.47 0.38
C ALA A 133 1.84 4.16 1.36
N LYS A 134 2.11 5.45 1.17
CA LYS A 134 2.98 6.23 2.07
C LYS A 134 2.35 6.44 3.45
N VAL A 135 1.05 6.73 3.51
CA VAL A 135 0.32 6.85 4.77
C VAL A 135 0.30 5.50 5.51
N PHE A 136 -0.03 4.41 4.81
CA PHE A 136 -0.08 3.04 5.33
C PHE A 136 1.27 2.56 5.89
N SER A 137 2.35 2.91 5.20
CA SER A 137 3.71 2.55 5.63
C SER A 137 4.15 3.38 6.84
N ARG A 138 3.87 4.70 6.86
CA ARG A 138 4.31 5.63 7.93
C ARG A 138 3.45 5.59 9.19
N TYR A 139 2.14 5.39 9.06
CA TYR A 139 1.16 5.53 10.16
C TYR A 139 0.42 4.21 10.40
N PRO A 140 0.99 3.30 11.21
CA PRO A 140 0.38 1.99 11.50
C PRO A 140 -1.05 2.06 12.05
N ALA A 141 -1.39 3.13 12.77
CA ALA A 141 -2.73 3.35 13.33
C ALA A 141 -3.82 3.52 12.26
N GLN A 142 -3.47 4.02 11.07
CA GLN A 142 -4.44 4.21 9.99
C GLN A 142 -4.65 2.95 9.14
N ARG A 143 -3.80 1.92 9.29
CA ARG A 143 -3.88 0.70 8.46
C ARG A 143 -5.25 0.02 8.48
N PRO A 144 -5.92 -0.17 9.63
CA PRO A 144 -7.25 -0.79 9.65
C PRO A 144 -8.27 0.01 8.84
N PHE A 145 -8.31 1.34 9.00
CA PHE A 145 -9.21 2.20 8.24
C PHE A 145 -8.94 2.11 6.73
N ILE A 146 -7.67 2.24 6.30
CA ILE A 146 -7.30 2.13 4.87
C ILE A 146 -7.78 0.80 4.29
N LEU A 147 -7.53 -0.30 4.99
CA LEU A 147 -7.93 -1.63 4.52
C LEU A 147 -9.45 -1.76 4.46
N ASP A 148 -10.17 -1.34 5.50
CA ASP A 148 -11.63 -1.43 5.53
C ASP A 148 -12.27 -0.59 4.42
N GLU A 149 -11.86 0.66 4.27
CA GLU A 149 -12.41 1.54 3.25
C GLU A 149 -12.13 1.04 1.83
N ILE A 150 -10.92 0.57 1.56
CA ILE A 150 -10.59 -0.02 0.26
C ILE A 150 -11.45 -1.26 0.04
N LEU A 151 -11.47 -2.20 1.00
CA LEU A 151 -12.11 -3.51 0.84
C LEU A 151 -13.65 -3.44 0.80
N VAL A 152 -14.26 -2.48 1.50
CA VAL A 152 -15.70 -2.19 1.43
C VAL A 152 -16.04 -1.50 0.10
N SER A 153 -15.21 -0.56 -0.35
CA SER A 153 -15.49 0.18 -1.59
C SER A 153 -15.37 -0.68 -2.85
N LEU A 154 -14.81 -1.89 -2.76
CA LEU A 154 -14.74 -2.86 -3.88
C LEU A 154 -16.10 -3.31 -4.36
N GLU A 155 -17.01 -3.51 -3.41
CA GLU A 155 -18.39 -3.93 -3.67
C GLU A 155 -19.15 -2.86 -4.46
N LYS A 156 -18.80 -1.59 -4.27
CA LYS A 156 -19.50 -0.44 -4.86
C LYS A 156 -19.09 -0.16 -6.31
N LEU A 157 -18.05 -0.83 -6.81
CA LEU A 157 -17.63 -0.68 -8.21
C LEU A 157 -18.55 -1.47 -9.14
N PRO A 158 -18.96 -0.91 -10.30
CA PRO A 158 -19.71 -1.68 -11.28
C PRO A 158 -18.87 -2.88 -11.79
N SER A 159 -19.54 -4.00 -12.09
CA SER A 159 -18.89 -5.28 -12.45
C SER A 159 -17.91 -5.16 -13.64
N THR A 160 -18.21 -4.28 -14.61
CA THR A 160 -17.32 -3.97 -15.74
C THR A 160 -15.98 -3.37 -15.31
N ARG A 161 -15.93 -2.68 -14.16
CA ARG A 161 -14.73 -2.08 -13.57
C ARG A 161 -14.04 -3.00 -12.59
N GLN A 162 -14.80 -3.81 -11.85
CA GLN A 162 -14.24 -4.90 -11.05
C GLN A 162 -13.40 -5.83 -11.94
N ASN A 163 -13.86 -6.12 -13.15
CA ASN A 163 -13.18 -7.03 -14.07
C ASN A 163 -12.09 -6.33 -14.93
N ALA A 164 -11.88 -5.02 -14.80
CA ALA A 164 -11.02 -4.27 -15.70
C ALA A 164 -9.53 -4.34 -15.31
N ARG A 165 -8.75 -5.10 -16.08
CA ARG A 165 -7.28 -5.19 -15.98
C ARG A 165 -6.59 -3.97 -16.61
N GLN A 166 -6.75 -2.82 -15.98
CA GLN A 166 -6.22 -1.54 -16.50
C GLN A 166 -4.75 -1.30 -16.12
N PHE A 167 -4.23 -2.03 -15.13
CA PHE A 167 -2.86 -1.87 -14.67
C PHE A 167 -1.93 -2.77 -15.47
N LYS A 168 -1.22 -2.18 -16.45
CA LYS A 168 -0.24 -2.90 -17.26
C LYS A 168 1.06 -3.10 -16.49
N LEU A 169 1.55 -4.33 -16.47
CA LEU A 169 2.86 -4.72 -15.96
C LEU A 169 3.93 -4.53 -17.04
N ILE A 170 5.20 -4.59 -16.62
CA ILE A 170 6.38 -4.50 -17.50
C ILE A 170 6.43 -5.72 -18.45
N ASP A 171 5.98 -6.88 -17.99
CA ASP A 171 5.87 -8.14 -18.75
C ASP A 171 4.67 -8.16 -19.75
N GLY A 172 4.01 -7.02 -19.97
CA GLY A 172 2.87 -6.91 -20.90
C GLY A 172 1.54 -7.49 -20.39
N LYS A 173 1.57 -8.30 -19.33
CA LYS A 173 0.38 -8.72 -18.56
C LYS A 173 -0.32 -7.51 -17.95
N ALA A 174 -1.61 -7.63 -17.68
CA ALA A 174 -2.33 -6.59 -16.95
C ALA A 174 -3.10 -7.22 -15.78
N ILE A 175 -3.16 -6.53 -14.65
CA ILE A 175 -3.93 -6.93 -13.47
C ILE A 175 -4.98 -5.86 -13.15
N GLN A 176 -5.95 -6.24 -12.33
CA GLN A 176 -6.88 -5.29 -11.76
C GLN A 176 -6.10 -4.28 -10.92
N LEU A 177 -6.44 -3.00 -11.09
CA LEU A 177 -5.81 -1.90 -10.35
C LEU A 177 -5.86 -2.10 -8.83
N LEU A 178 -6.96 -2.69 -8.38
CA LEU A 178 -7.17 -3.01 -6.98
C LEU A 178 -6.18 -4.07 -6.48
N THR A 179 -5.99 -5.16 -7.24
CA THR A 179 -5.03 -6.19 -6.90
C THR A 179 -3.65 -5.57 -6.73
N ALA A 180 -3.26 -4.67 -7.65
CA ALA A 180 -2.01 -3.91 -7.53
C ALA A 180 -1.95 -3.07 -6.24
N LEU A 181 -3.05 -2.41 -5.85
CA LEU A 181 -3.11 -1.61 -4.61
C LEU A 181 -2.92 -2.49 -3.37
N VAL A 182 -3.67 -3.60 -3.27
CA VAL A 182 -3.61 -4.53 -2.15
C VAL A 182 -2.19 -5.09 -1.98
N ILE A 183 -1.58 -5.53 -3.07
CA ILE A 183 -0.22 -6.07 -3.05
C ILE A 183 0.77 -4.98 -2.64
N GLN A 184 0.63 -3.77 -3.19
CA GLN A 184 1.46 -2.63 -2.84
C GLN A 184 1.36 -2.28 -1.34
N LEU A 185 0.15 -2.29 -0.76
CA LEU A 185 -0.03 -2.03 0.68
C LEU A 185 0.71 -3.09 1.52
N VAL A 186 0.58 -4.38 1.20
CA VAL A 186 1.31 -5.44 1.89
C VAL A 186 2.82 -5.24 1.76
N GLN A 187 3.33 -5.00 0.55
CA GLN A 187 4.77 -4.76 0.32
C GLN A 187 5.29 -3.57 1.11
N THR A 188 4.54 -2.47 1.16
CA THR A 188 4.99 -1.25 1.85
C THR A 188 5.13 -1.41 3.36
N THR A 189 4.54 -2.43 3.96
CA THR A 189 4.72 -2.75 5.39
C THR A 189 6.00 -3.52 5.70
N ALA A 190 6.59 -4.16 4.69
CA ALA A 190 7.88 -4.80 4.76
C ALA A 190 9.04 -3.81 4.50
N LEU A 191 8.74 -2.58 4.07
CA LEU A 191 9.76 -1.55 3.85
C LEU A 191 10.28 -1.01 5.17
N ASP A 192 11.60 -1.06 5.30
CA ASP A 192 12.30 -0.45 6.42
C ASP A 192 12.39 1.07 6.21
N ILE A 193 11.41 1.82 6.70
CA ILE A 193 11.51 3.28 6.70
C ILE A 193 12.46 3.68 7.84
N PRO A 194 13.59 4.37 7.54
CA PRO A 194 14.44 4.88 8.60
C PRO A 194 13.67 5.89 9.44
N HIS A 195 13.30 5.49 10.66
CA HIS A 195 12.86 6.44 11.68
C HIS A 195 14.05 7.34 12.02
N THR A 196 13.91 8.64 11.75
CA THR A 196 14.94 9.62 12.11
C THR A 196 15.26 9.49 13.59
N ARG A 197 16.55 9.28 13.89
CA ARG A 197 17.10 9.03 15.23
C ARG A 197 16.79 10.18 16.19
N LYS A 198 15.59 10.22 16.79
CA LYS A 198 15.27 11.15 17.89
C LYS A 198 15.32 10.51 19.28
N SER A 199 15.50 9.18 19.39
CA SER A 199 15.41 8.48 20.68
C SER A 199 16.76 8.14 21.35
N ARG A 200 17.91 8.32 20.69
CA ARG A 200 19.20 7.91 21.27
C ARG A 200 20.04 9.03 21.90
N ALA A 201 19.79 10.29 21.57
CA ALA A 201 20.53 11.42 22.17
C ALA A 201 19.97 11.85 23.55
N ARG A 202 18.71 11.53 23.89
CA ARG A 202 18.12 11.91 25.18
C ARG A 202 18.37 10.93 26.32
N ARG A 203 18.83 9.70 26.05
CA ARG A 203 19.10 8.71 27.11
C ARG A 203 20.52 8.80 27.71
N ASN A 204 21.45 9.47 27.02
CA ASN A 204 22.81 9.70 27.52
C ASN A 204 22.98 11.04 28.26
N HIS A 205 21.93 11.86 28.41
CA HIS A 205 22.03 13.18 29.05
C HIS A 205 21.17 13.35 30.31
N LEU A 206 20.58 12.27 30.82
CA LEU A 206 19.77 12.24 32.05
C LEU A 206 20.43 11.44 33.20
N ALA A 207 21.71 11.06 33.06
CA ALA A 207 22.47 10.32 34.07
C ALA A 207 23.71 11.10 34.58
N SER A 208 23.68 12.43 34.49
CA SER A 208 24.75 13.29 35.03
C SER A 208 24.15 14.57 35.58
N ASN A 209 23.55 14.48 36.76
CA ASN A 209 23.39 15.60 37.69
C ASN A 209 23.01 15.05 39.07
N ASP A 210 23.98 14.48 39.76
CA ASP A 210 24.07 14.69 41.19
C ASP A 210 25.55 14.82 41.54
N ALA A 211 25.89 15.97 42.11
CA ALA A 211 27.21 16.27 42.60
C ALA A 211 27.30 15.73 44.02
N ASN A 212 28.32 14.94 44.31
CA ASN A 212 29.10 15.06 45.54
C ASN A 212 30.47 14.43 45.35
N GLU A 213 31.44 15.18 45.83
CA GLU A 213 32.89 14.98 45.84
C GLU A 213 33.26 13.72 46.64
N ASP A 214 34.26 12.98 46.17
CA ASP A 214 35.45 12.64 46.94
C ASP A 214 36.48 11.92 46.05
N GLU A 215 37.74 12.27 46.32
CA GLU A 215 38.98 11.89 45.63
C GLU A 215 39.31 10.40 45.77
N ASP A 216 39.88 9.76 44.74
CA ASP A 216 41.14 9.02 44.86
C ASP A 216 41.60 8.38 43.53
N GLU A 217 42.92 8.22 43.47
CA GLU A 217 43.83 8.08 42.35
C GLU A 217 43.71 6.83 41.44
N MET A 218 44.23 7.01 40.21
CA MET A 218 44.99 6.05 39.37
C MET A 218 44.59 4.57 39.36
N ASP A 219 44.18 4.06 38.19
CA ASP A 219 45.04 3.10 37.48
C ASP A 219 44.75 3.10 35.96
N VAL A 220 45.79 3.34 35.18
CA VAL A 220 45.80 3.21 33.72
C VAL A 220 46.22 1.78 33.43
N LYS A 221 45.27 0.94 33.01
CA LYS A 221 45.62 -0.32 32.32
C LYS A 221 45.16 -0.28 30.87
N LYS A 222 46.13 0.07 30.02
CA LYS A 222 46.24 -0.46 28.66
C LYS A 222 46.60 -1.94 28.77
N GLU A 223 45.77 -2.80 28.21
CA GLU A 223 46.18 -4.12 27.74
C GLU A 223 45.56 -4.29 26.35
N ASP A 224 46.39 -4.06 25.33
CA ASP A 224 46.26 -4.67 24.02
C ASP A 224 46.79 -6.11 24.15
N GLU A 225 46.05 -7.13 23.70
CA GLU A 225 46.54 -8.29 22.93
C GLU A 225 45.40 -9.32 22.67
N ASP A 226 45.12 -9.50 21.37
CA ASP A 226 44.63 -10.69 20.63
C ASP A 226 43.46 -11.56 21.13
N SER A 227 42.44 -11.71 20.28
CA SER A 227 42.04 -13.01 19.68
C SER A 227 40.64 -12.91 19.06
N ASP A 228 40.51 -12.85 17.73
CA ASP A 228 39.48 -13.35 16.76
C ASP A 228 37.99 -13.59 17.16
N SER A 229 37.57 -13.23 18.37
CA SER A 229 36.33 -13.61 19.04
C SER A 229 35.41 -12.42 19.31
N GLU A 230 35.96 -11.20 19.34
CA GLU A 230 35.18 -9.97 19.35
C GLU A 230 34.38 -9.80 18.05
N ASP A 231 34.92 -10.28 16.92
CA ASP A 231 34.24 -10.24 15.63
C ASP A 231 33.07 -11.22 15.56
N GLU A 232 33.20 -12.44 16.11
CA GLU A 232 32.08 -13.40 16.13
C GLU A 232 30.92 -12.93 17.01
N ASP A 233 31.20 -12.39 18.20
CA ASP A 233 30.16 -11.93 19.10
C ASP A 233 29.54 -10.59 18.63
N SER A 234 30.33 -9.71 18.02
CA SER A 234 29.84 -8.55 17.28
C SER A 234 28.94 -8.95 16.10
N LEU A 235 29.34 -9.98 15.32
CA LEU A 235 28.55 -10.53 14.22
C LEU A 235 27.26 -11.18 14.71
N LYS A 236 27.28 -11.97 15.78
CA LYS A 236 26.07 -12.55 16.41
C LYS A 236 25.11 -11.46 16.88
N LEU A 237 25.61 -10.43 17.56
CA LEU A 237 24.81 -9.27 17.97
C LEU A 237 24.24 -8.49 16.76
N SER A 238 25.01 -8.39 15.68
CA SER A 238 24.56 -7.74 14.43
C SER A 238 23.48 -8.56 13.72
N LEU A 239 23.63 -9.89 13.70
CA LEU A 239 22.69 -10.84 13.12
C LEU A 239 21.40 -10.88 13.93
N GLU A 240 21.47 -10.91 15.26
CA GLU A 240 20.30 -10.88 16.13
C GLU A 240 19.50 -9.58 15.93
N ARG A 241 20.19 -8.44 15.83
CA ARG A 241 19.55 -7.15 15.51
C ARG A 241 18.89 -7.16 14.13
N LEU A 242 19.53 -7.77 13.14
CA LEU A 242 18.97 -7.92 11.79
C LEU A 242 17.74 -8.83 11.82
N THR A 243 17.84 -10.00 12.44
CA THR A 243 16.75 -10.98 12.59
C THR A 243 15.53 -10.35 13.26
N ASN A 244 15.74 -9.65 14.38
CA ASN A 244 14.65 -8.94 15.07
C ASN A 244 14.00 -7.87 14.19
N ARG A 245 14.79 -7.17 13.36
CA ARG A 245 14.27 -6.16 12.43
C ARG A 245 13.48 -6.80 11.29
N VAL A 246 14.03 -7.83 10.67
CA VAL A 246 13.39 -8.58 9.57
C VAL A 246 12.09 -9.22 10.04
N ASN A 247 12.09 -9.89 11.18
CA ASN A 247 10.90 -10.51 11.76
C ASN A 247 9.80 -9.48 12.00
N LYS A 248 10.14 -8.30 12.55
CA LYS A 248 9.15 -7.24 12.76
C LYS A 248 8.51 -6.75 11.44
N LEU A 249 9.32 -6.56 10.41
CA LEU A 249 8.85 -6.10 9.10
C LEU A 249 8.00 -7.19 8.41
N TYR A 250 8.47 -8.43 8.46
CA TYR A 250 7.75 -9.59 7.94
C TYR A 250 6.42 -9.81 8.65
N ASP A 251 6.39 -9.75 9.98
CA ASP A 251 5.17 -9.86 10.79
C ASP A 251 4.13 -8.81 10.40
N ASN A 252 4.55 -7.58 10.09
CA ASN A 252 3.63 -6.53 9.66
C ASN A 252 3.00 -6.85 8.30
N ALA A 253 3.80 -7.39 7.37
CA ALA A 253 3.31 -7.84 6.07
C ALA A 253 2.35 -9.02 6.21
N VAL A 254 2.70 -10.02 7.02
CA VAL A 254 1.85 -11.17 7.32
C VAL A 254 0.52 -10.73 7.93
N ARG A 255 0.54 -9.85 8.95
CA ARG A 255 -0.69 -9.34 9.57
C ARG A 255 -1.59 -8.62 8.57
N SER A 256 -1.02 -7.78 7.72
CA SER A 256 -1.77 -7.03 6.71
C SER A 256 -2.37 -7.97 5.65
N ALA A 257 -1.60 -8.95 5.18
CA ALA A 257 -2.05 -9.96 4.23
C ALA A 257 -3.15 -10.85 4.84
N GLN A 258 -2.98 -11.34 6.07
CA GLN A 258 -3.99 -12.10 6.80
C GLN A 258 -5.30 -11.32 6.96
N TYR A 259 -5.22 -10.02 7.29
CA TYR A 259 -6.39 -9.17 7.40
C TYR A 259 -7.18 -9.13 6.09
N ILE A 260 -6.49 -8.84 4.99
CA ILE A 260 -7.08 -8.71 3.65
C ILE A 260 -7.71 -10.02 3.20
N ILE A 261 -6.96 -11.13 3.28
CA ILE A 261 -7.44 -12.45 2.88
C ILE A 261 -8.66 -12.84 3.72
N LYS A 262 -8.56 -12.70 5.04
CA LYS A 262 -9.68 -13.03 5.94
C LYS A 262 -10.92 -12.21 5.61
N PHE A 263 -10.78 -10.91 5.36
CA PHE A 263 -11.90 -10.05 5.03
C PHE A 263 -12.59 -10.49 3.72
N ILE A 264 -11.83 -10.64 2.63
CA ILE A 264 -12.37 -11.00 1.31
C ILE A 264 -13.03 -12.38 1.37
N VAL A 265 -12.37 -13.36 1.98
CA VAL A 265 -12.89 -14.74 2.11
C VAL A 265 -14.14 -14.77 2.98
N GLN A 266 -14.16 -14.08 4.12
CA GLN A 266 -15.33 -14.02 5.00
C GLN A 266 -16.53 -13.42 4.27
N ARG A 267 -16.33 -12.33 3.52
CA ARG A 267 -17.41 -11.71 2.75
C ARG A 267 -17.87 -12.57 1.57
N ALA A 268 -16.95 -13.23 0.87
CA ALA A 268 -17.26 -14.17 -0.21
C ALA A 268 -18.12 -15.33 0.31
N MET A 269 -17.81 -15.88 1.48
CA MET A 269 -18.62 -16.92 2.13
C MET A 269 -20.02 -16.43 2.50
N THR A 270 -20.16 -15.21 3.06
CA THR A 270 -21.47 -14.68 3.49
C THR A 270 -22.37 -14.25 2.33
N SER A 271 -21.80 -13.75 1.24
CA SER A 271 -22.53 -13.25 0.05
C SER A 271 -23.36 -14.35 -0.64
N THR A 272 -22.99 -15.61 -0.46
CA THR A 272 -23.69 -16.77 -1.04
C THR A 272 -25.14 -16.95 -0.52
N LYS A 273 -25.52 -16.27 0.58
CA LYS A 273 -26.86 -16.34 1.17
C LYS A 273 -27.85 -15.32 0.60
N THR A 274 -27.37 -14.23 0.00
CA THR A 274 -28.18 -13.07 -0.42
C THR A 274 -28.39 -12.98 -1.94
N GLY A 275 -27.92 -13.96 -2.72
CA GLY A 275 -28.15 -14.04 -4.18
C GLY A 275 -27.18 -13.22 -5.02
N ASP A 276 -26.75 -12.05 -4.56
CA ASP A 276 -25.68 -11.27 -5.20
C ASP A 276 -24.30 -11.71 -4.69
N GLN A 277 -23.37 -11.98 -5.62
CA GLN A 277 -22.02 -12.50 -5.31
C GLN A 277 -20.85 -11.59 -5.76
N PRO A 278 -20.84 -10.28 -5.44
CA PRO A 278 -19.72 -9.41 -5.82
C PRO A 278 -18.40 -9.89 -5.23
N TYR A 279 -18.37 -10.34 -3.97
CA TYR A 279 -17.13 -10.77 -3.32
C TYR A 279 -16.57 -12.11 -3.79
N ARG A 280 -17.40 -13.02 -4.33
CA ARG A 280 -16.91 -14.27 -4.94
C ARG A 280 -16.14 -13.94 -6.22
N ASN A 281 -16.74 -13.15 -7.11
CA ASN A 281 -16.08 -12.70 -8.33
C ASN A 281 -14.80 -11.90 -8.04
N ILE A 282 -14.83 -11.01 -7.04
CA ILE A 282 -13.63 -10.28 -6.60
C ILE A 282 -12.54 -11.25 -6.12
N LEU A 283 -12.88 -12.26 -5.32
CA LEU A 283 -11.92 -13.26 -4.84
C LEU A 283 -11.31 -14.08 -5.98
N ASP A 284 -12.13 -14.45 -6.97
CA ASP A 284 -11.71 -15.23 -8.13
C ASP A 284 -10.72 -14.43 -8.98
N LEU A 285 -11.07 -13.19 -9.33
CA LEU A 285 -10.19 -12.27 -10.06
C LEU A 285 -8.91 -11.96 -9.30
N PHE A 286 -9.00 -11.74 -7.99
CA PHE A 286 -7.85 -11.50 -7.15
C PHE A 286 -6.90 -12.71 -7.14
N THR A 287 -7.44 -13.93 -7.05
CA THR A 287 -6.65 -15.17 -7.10
C THR A 287 -5.98 -15.34 -8.47
N GLU A 288 -6.71 -15.12 -9.56
CA GLU A 288 -6.16 -15.20 -10.91
C GLU A 288 -5.05 -14.17 -11.14
N ASP A 289 -5.26 -12.92 -10.73
CA ASP A 289 -4.25 -11.87 -10.82
C ASP A 289 -2.99 -12.22 -10.01
N LEU A 290 -3.14 -12.76 -8.80
CA LEU A 290 -2.01 -13.19 -7.96
C LEU A 290 -1.21 -14.32 -8.61
N ILE A 291 -1.87 -15.32 -9.20
CA ILE A 291 -1.22 -16.42 -9.93
C ILE A 291 -0.49 -15.87 -11.16
N ASN A 292 -1.13 -14.96 -11.90
CA ASN A 292 -0.57 -14.38 -13.12
C ASN A 292 0.76 -13.63 -12.92
N ILE A 293 0.96 -13.07 -11.72
CA ILE A 293 2.15 -12.30 -11.35
C ILE A 293 3.09 -13.04 -10.40
N LEU A 294 2.77 -14.29 -10.06
CA LEU A 294 3.60 -15.13 -9.23
C LEU A 294 4.95 -15.38 -9.93
N GLY A 295 6.05 -15.20 -9.19
CA GLY A 295 7.42 -15.28 -9.73
C GLY A 295 7.95 -13.95 -10.29
N SER A 296 7.14 -12.88 -10.35
CA SER A 296 7.63 -11.55 -10.73
C SER A 296 8.43 -10.89 -9.59
N THR A 297 9.61 -10.35 -9.90
CA THR A 297 10.44 -9.60 -8.93
C THR A 297 9.82 -8.26 -8.52
N ASP A 298 8.90 -7.73 -9.31
CA ASP A 298 8.20 -6.48 -9.00
C ASP A 298 7.09 -6.69 -7.96
N TRP A 299 6.58 -7.92 -7.84
CA TRP A 299 5.41 -8.26 -7.02
C TRP A 299 5.66 -9.35 -5.95
N PRO A 300 6.70 -9.24 -5.10
CA PRO A 300 7.05 -10.29 -4.12
C PRO A 300 5.94 -10.63 -3.11
N ALA A 301 5.02 -9.71 -2.79
CA ALA A 301 3.94 -10.01 -1.84
C ALA A 301 2.84 -10.89 -2.43
N ALA A 302 2.83 -11.13 -3.75
CA ALA A 302 1.87 -12.05 -4.36
C ALA A 302 2.02 -13.47 -3.80
N GLU A 303 3.27 -13.91 -3.61
CA GLU A 303 3.61 -15.20 -3.01
C GLU A 303 3.08 -15.29 -1.56
N LEU A 304 3.33 -14.27 -0.74
CA LEU A 304 2.85 -14.22 0.64
C LEU A 304 1.31 -14.28 0.72
N LEU A 305 0.63 -13.52 -0.15
CA LEU A 305 -0.83 -13.49 -0.21
C LEU A 305 -1.40 -14.85 -0.63
N LEU A 306 -0.83 -15.50 -1.66
CA LEU A 306 -1.24 -16.83 -2.10
C LEU A 306 -0.99 -17.90 -1.03
N ARG A 307 0.16 -17.85 -0.33
CA ARG A 307 0.47 -18.77 0.76
C ARG A 307 -0.58 -18.68 1.88
N ILE A 308 -0.92 -17.46 2.29
CA ILE A 308 -1.93 -17.21 3.33
C ILE A 308 -3.31 -17.63 2.83
N LEU A 309 -3.66 -17.34 1.58
CA LEU A 309 -4.92 -17.75 0.96
C LEU A 309 -5.07 -19.27 0.92
N ALA A 310 -4.05 -20.00 0.46
CA ALA A 310 -4.02 -21.45 0.44
C ALA A 310 -4.20 -22.04 1.84
N SER A 311 -3.46 -21.53 2.83
CA SER A 311 -3.62 -21.95 4.23
C SER A 311 -5.04 -21.72 4.76
N HIS A 312 -5.66 -20.57 4.43
CA HIS A 312 -7.05 -20.30 4.78
C HIS A 312 -8.04 -21.24 4.09
N MET A 313 -7.84 -21.55 2.80
CA MET A 313 -8.71 -22.46 2.05
C MET A 313 -8.62 -23.90 2.59
N ILE A 314 -7.41 -24.39 2.89
CA ILE A 314 -7.20 -25.71 3.52
C ILE A 314 -7.96 -25.78 4.85
N GLY A 315 -7.81 -24.76 5.70
CA GLY A 315 -8.53 -24.69 6.97
C GLY A 315 -10.06 -24.72 6.80
N ILE A 316 -10.60 -24.11 5.75
CA ILE A 316 -12.05 -24.16 5.46
C ILE A 316 -12.47 -25.55 4.97
N ALA A 317 -11.66 -26.19 4.13
CA ALA A 317 -11.94 -27.51 3.55
C ALA A 317 -11.92 -28.62 4.62
N GLU A 318 -10.96 -28.57 5.53
CA GLU A 318 -10.79 -29.53 6.63
C GLU A 318 -11.81 -29.34 7.76
N LEU A 319 -12.28 -28.10 7.98
CA LEU A 319 -13.21 -27.81 9.07
C LEU A 319 -14.60 -28.43 8.81
N ASP A 320 -15.01 -29.39 9.64
CA ASP A 320 -16.32 -30.06 9.53
C ASP A 320 -17.53 -29.13 9.64
N LYS A 321 -17.39 -28.02 10.37
CA LYS A 321 -18.46 -27.03 10.56
C LYS A 321 -18.67 -26.12 9.33
N SER A 322 -17.76 -26.13 8.36
CA SER A 322 -17.90 -25.33 7.14
C SER A 322 -19.06 -25.82 6.28
N SER A 323 -19.83 -24.89 5.70
CA SER A 323 -20.91 -25.25 4.77
C SER A 323 -20.35 -25.91 3.50
N SER A 324 -21.15 -26.76 2.85
CA SER A 324 -20.74 -27.41 1.59
C SER A 324 -20.34 -26.39 0.52
N THR A 325 -21.03 -25.24 0.45
CA THR A 325 -20.68 -24.15 -0.46
C THR A 325 -19.30 -23.56 -0.18
N ALA A 326 -18.93 -23.37 1.10
CA ALA A 326 -17.62 -22.88 1.48
C ALA A 326 -16.50 -23.90 1.20
N LYS A 327 -16.79 -25.20 1.41
CA LYS A 327 -15.85 -26.28 1.06
C LYS A 327 -15.60 -26.38 -0.44
N ASN A 328 -16.65 -26.30 -1.26
CA ASN A 328 -16.52 -26.30 -2.72
C ASN A 328 -15.69 -25.10 -3.21
N MET A 329 -16.00 -23.90 -2.71
CA MET A 329 -15.23 -22.68 -2.99
C MET A 329 -13.74 -22.85 -2.67
N ALA A 330 -13.43 -23.42 -1.50
CA ALA A 330 -12.06 -23.64 -1.08
C ALA A 330 -11.32 -24.64 -1.96
N LEU A 331 -11.96 -25.76 -2.31
CA LEU A 331 -11.38 -26.78 -3.18
C LEU A 331 -11.16 -26.26 -4.61
N GLU A 332 -12.08 -25.47 -5.16
CA GLU A 332 -11.94 -24.82 -6.47
C GLU A 332 -10.73 -23.88 -6.50
N LEU A 333 -10.62 -22.98 -5.53
CA LEU A 333 -9.50 -22.04 -5.45
C LEU A 333 -8.16 -22.75 -5.20
N LEU A 334 -8.14 -23.79 -4.37
CA LEU A 334 -6.96 -24.63 -4.18
C LEU A 334 -6.54 -25.33 -5.49
N GLY A 335 -7.49 -25.81 -6.26
CA GLY A 335 -7.22 -26.39 -7.59
C GLY A 335 -6.60 -25.37 -8.55
N TRP A 336 -7.13 -24.14 -8.59
CA TRP A 336 -6.55 -23.06 -9.41
C TRP A 336 -5.13 -22.70 -8.95
N MET A 337 -4.92 -22.51 -7.65
CA MET A 337 -3.60 -22.22 -7.08
C MET A 337 -2.59 -23.33 -7.40
N GLY A 338 -2.97 -24.59 -7.20
CA GLY A 338 -2.13 -25.76 -7.54
C GLY A 338 -1.70 -25.75 -9.01
N SER A 339 -2.66 -25.56 -9.92
CA SER A 339 -2.37 -25.48 -11.36
C SER A 339 -1.45 -24.31 -11.75
N GLY A 340 -1.48 -23.23 -10.96
CA GLY A 340 -0.64 -22.05 -11.16
C GLY A 340 0.79 -22.21 -10.63
N PHE A 341 1.02 -23.14 -9.70
CA PHE A 341 2.34 -23.41 -9.12
C PHE A 341 3.19 -24.35 -9.98
N ASP A 342 2.58 -25.36 -10.60
CA ASP A 342 3.28 -26.38 -11.39
C ASP A 342 4.21 -25.80 -12.49
N PRO A 343 3.82 -24.75 -13.27
CA PRO A 343 4.70 -24.18 -14.30
C PRO A 343 5.93 -23.45 -13.74
N ILE A 344 5.85 -22.96 -12.50
CA ILE A 344 6.92 -22.19 -11.85
C ILE A 344 7.98 -23.14 -11.29
N GLU A 345 7.55 -24.28 -10.73
CA GLU A 345 8.46 -25.33 -10.27
C GLU A 345 9.28 -25.92 -11.43
N TRP A 346 8.69 -26.03 -12.63
CA TRP A 346 9.40 -26.51 -13.83
C TRP A 346 10.34 -25.47 -14.47
N SER A 347 10.14 -24.18 -14.23
CA SER A 347 10.95 -23.11 -14.82
C SER A 347 12.15 -22.68 -13.97
N LEU A 348 12.25 -23.15 -12.73
CA LEU A 348 13.48 -23.06 -11.93
C LEU A 348 14.45 -24.17 -12.38
N PRO A 349 15.62 -23.85 -12.97
CA PRO A 349 16.59 -24.88 -13.30
C PRO A 349 17.09 -25.53 -12.01
N TYR A 350 16.85 -26.84 -11.89
CA TYR A 350 17.47 -27.71 -10.88
C TYR A 350 19.01 -27.59 -10.97
N HIS A 351 19.59 -26.64 -10.24
CA HIS A 351 21.01 -26.65 -9.90
C HIS A 351 21.18 -27.11 -8.45
N VAL A 352 20.88 -28.39 -8.24
CA VAL A 352 21.53 -29.17 -7.19
C VAL A 352 22.09 -30.41 -7.87
N GLY A 353 23.30 -30.28 -8.40
CA GLY A 353 24.12 -31.43 -8.72
C GLY A 353 24.40 -32.17 -7.41
N VAL A 354 23.76 -33.31 -7.24
CA VAL A 354 24.20 -34.31 -6.25
C VAL A 354 25.58 -34.76 -6.72
N PRO A 355 26.65 -34.63 -5.91
CA PRO A 355 27.90 -35.28 -6.22
C PRO A 355 27.69 -36.78 -6.01
N SER A 356 27.76 -37.54 -7.09
CA SER A 356 27.87 -39.00 -7.04
C SER A 356 29.17 -39.34 -6.32
N GLY A 357 29.05 -39.85 -5.10
CA GLY A 357 30.09 -40.60 -4.39
C GLY A 357 29.96 -42.09 -4.66
#